data_AF-A0A957TSK1-F1
#
_entry.id   AF-A0A957TSK1-F1
#
_cell.length_a   1.000
_cell.length_b   1.000
_cell.length_c   1.000
_cell.angle_alpha   90.00
_cell.angle_beta   90.00
_cell.angle_gamma   90.00
#
_symmetry.space_group_name_H-M   'P 1'
#
loop_
_entity.id
_entity.type
_entity.pdbx_description
1 polymer ?
#
loop_
_entity_poly.entity_id
_entity_poly.type
_entity_poly.pdbx_seq_one_letter_code
_entity_poly.pdbx_strand_id
1 'polypeptide(L)'
;MSDQTTTAFPEERHAHATAGDAANGPWPMPAVTQRKPTTSHPENEQSAEQAEQPMQLGSGRPLIHFDRVSKKFELNRQQSRSYLDLLAKIFRRPRSREYFWPLREVSFTIGQGVTVGIIGENGSGKSTLLKLVSRILEPTSGTLAIEGRVSALLELGAGFHPELTGRENIYLHASLLGLQRSQVNQVLDLITKFADLGPFIDTPVKHYSSG
;
A
#
# COMPACT_ATOMS: atom_id res chain seq x y z
N MET A 1 20.94 -7.59 73.66
CA MET A 1 22.22 -7.09 73.14
C MET A 1 21.98 -6.82 71.66
N SER A 2 21.21 -5.78 71.31
CA SER A 2 21.55 -4.33 71.34
C SER A 2 22.69 -4.05 70.34
N ASP A 3 22.62 -3.15 69.38
CA ASP A 3 21.65 -2.09 69.09
C ASP A 3 21.81 -1.61 67.63
N GLN A 4 20.76 -0.98 67.10
CA GLN A 4 20.68 -0.39 65.76
C GLN A 4 21.06 1.11 65.79
N THR A 5 21.44 1.69 64.65
CA THR A 5 21.48 3.15 64.41
C THR A 5 21.09 3.34 62.93
N THR A 6 19.84 3.65 62.57
CA THR A 6 19.11 4.94 62.56
C THR A 6 19.77 6.05 61.74
N THR A 7 19.12 6.39 60.60
CA THR A 7 18.67 7.73 60.14
C THR A 7 17.91 7.52 58.82
N ALA A 8 16.57 7.52 58.78
CA ALA A 8 15.59 8.62 58.83
C ALA A 8 15.37 9.34 57.47
N PHE A 9 14.16 9.13 56.92
CA PHE A 9 13.49 9.82 55.79
C PHE A 9 12.96 11.21 56.19
N PRO A 10 12.44 12.00 55.22
CA PRO A 10 10.98 12.19 55.12
C PRO A 10 10.48 12.06 53.66
N GLU A 11 9.48 11.24 53.34
CA GLU A 11 8.03 11.37 53.56
C GLU A 11 7.36 12.32 52.54
N GLU A 12 6.69 11.76 51.53
CA GLU A 12 5.52 12.39 50.90
C GLU A 12 4.55 11.34 50.36
N ARG A 13 3.26 11.68 50.44
CA ARG A 13 2.15 10.79 50.79
C ARG A 13 1.43 10.19 49.58
N HIS A 14 0.90 8.98 49.81
CA HIS A 14 -0.03 8.26 48.96
C HIS A 14 -1.37 8.97 48.73
N ALA A 15 -1.97 8.77 47.55
CA ALA A 15 -3.41 8.56 47.42
C ALA A 15 -3.73 7.69 46.20
N HIS A 16 -4.12 6.44 46.46
CA HIS A 16 -4.93 5.63 45.57
C HIS A 16 -6.33 6.26 45.46
N ALA A 17 -6.89 6.34 44.25
CA ALA A 17 -8.30 6.61 44.03
C ALA A 17 -8.88 5.61 43.02
N THR A 18 -10.02 5.06 43.43
CA THR A 18 -10.81 3.97 42.87
C THR A 18 -11.66 4.39 41.67
N ALA A 19 -12.08 3.40 40.89
CA ALA A 19 -13.07 3.51 39.82
C ALA A 19 -14.47 3.90 40.35
N GLY A 20 -15.20 4.73 39.59
CA GLY A 20 -16.63 4.97 39.75
C GLY A 20 -17.10 6.37 39.33
N ASP A 21 -17.92 6.42 38.28
CA ASP A 21 -18.92 7.46 37.95
C ASP A 21 -18.52 8.94 37.80
N ALA A 22 -18.40 9.39 36.54
CA ALA A 22 -18.88 10.71 36.06
C ALA A 22 -18.91 10.68 34.51
N ALA A 23 -20.06 10.47 33.90
CA ALA A 23 -20.96 11.52 33.42
C ALA A 23 -20.46 12.26 32.16
N ASN A 24 -20.94 11.75 31.02
CA ASN A 24 -21.29 12.44 29.78
C ASN A 24 -21.25 13.99 29.83
N GLY A 25 -20.27 14.59 29.16
CA GLY A 25 -20.23 16.03 28.86
C GLY A 25 -19.50 16.28 27.53
N PRO A 26 -19.99 17.16 26.64
CA PRO A 26 -19.41 17.35 25.33
C PRO A 26 -18.11 18.16 25.40
N TRP A 27 -17.08 17.70 24.69
CA TRP A 27 -15.80 18.37 24.51
C TRP A 27 -15.98 19.72 23.79
N PRO A 28 -15.32 20.81 24.22
CA PRO A 28 -15.42 22.10 23.56
C PRO A 28 -14.64 22.11 22.23
N MET A 29 -15.34 22.37 21.11
CA MET A 29 -14.75 22.65 19.81
C MET A 29 -14.40 24.15 19.69
N PRO A 30 -13.25 24.53 19.11
CA PRO A 30 -12.97 25.93 18.80
C PRO A 30 -13.85 26.45 17.65
N ALA A 31 -14.37 27.66 17.82
CA ALA A 31 -15.31 28.30 16.88
C ALA A 31 -14.67 28.60 15.51
N VAL A 32 -15.30 28.10 14.44
CA VAL A 32 -14.95 28.44 13.05
C VAL A 32 -15.65 29.74 12.67
N THR A 33 -14.91 30.84 12.58
CA THR A 33 -15.40 32.10 12.01
C THR A 33 -15.37 32.04 10.49
N GLN A 34 -16.55 32.00 9.85
CA GLN A 34 -16.70 32.12 8.40
C GLN A 34 -16.39 33.56 7.95
N ARG A 35 -15.39 33.74 7.09
CA ARG A 35 -15.18 35.00 6.35
C ARG A 35 -15.94 34.95 5.01
N LYS A 36 -16.72 35.99 4.72
CA LYS A 36 -17.46 36.21 3.46
C LYS A 36 -16.50 36.36 2.26
N PRO A 37 -16.92 35.97 1.05
CA PRO A 37 -16.13 36.16 -0.16
C PRO A 37 -16.16 37.64 -0.58
N THR A 38 -14.98 38.23 -0.79
CA THR A 38 -14.81 39.55 -1.41
C THR A 38 -14.54 39.37 -2.90
N THR A 39 -15.25 40.17 -3.70
CA THR A 39 -15.30 40.24 -5.16
C THR A 39 -13.95 40.51 -5.85
N SER A 40 -13.70 39.73 -6.91
CA SER A 40 -12.97 40.00 -8.17
C SER A 40 -11.81 41.01 -8.22
N HIS A 41 -10.61 40.48 -8.51
CA HIS A 41 -9.62 41.13 -9.39
C HIS A 41 -9.16 40.14 -10.48
N PRO A 42 -9.07 40.54 -11.76
CA PRO A 42 -8.62 39.70 -12.86
C PRO A 42 -7.11 39.87 -13.06
N GLU A 43 -6.30 39.23 -12.22
CA GLU A 43 -4.84 39.22 -12.38
C GLU A 43 -4.31 37.85 -11.92
N ASN A 44 -4.50 36.81 -12.74
CA ASN A 44 -3.61 35.65 -12.75
C ASN A 44 -3.97 34.63 -13.86
N GLU A 45 -4.09 35.06 -15.11
CA GLU A 45 -4.10 34.12 -16.24
C GLU A 45 -2.69 33.61 -16.58
N GLN A 46 -1.62 34.25 -16.09
CA GLN A 46 -0.22 33.85 -16.30
C GLN A 46 0.37 32.98 -15.17
N SER A 47 -0.36 32.73 -14.09
CA SER A 47 0.05 31.77 -13.04
C SER A 47 -0.49 30.36 -13.28
N ALA A 48 -1.39 30.17 -14.26
CA ALA A 48 -1.96 28.87 -14.60
C ALA A 48 -1.03 28.00 -15.48
N GLU A 49 -0.03 28.59 -16.14
CA GLU A 49 0.94 27.87 -16.99
C GLU A 49 2.15 27.30 -16.24
N GLN A 50 2.24 27.51 -14.91
CA GLN A 50 3.30 26.96 -14.07
C GLN A 50 2.89 25.70 -13.29
N ALA A 51 1.66 25.21 -13.47
CA ALA A 51 1.21 23.87 -13.09
C ALA A 51 1.14 23.04 -14.40
N GLU A 52 1.76 21.88 -14.59
CA GLU A 52 1.89 20.71 -13.74
C GLU A 52 3.20 19.99 -14.12
N GLN A 53 4.35 20.38 -13.58
CA GLN A 53 5.51 19.49 -13.75
C GLN A 53 5.27 18.23 -12.90
N PRO A 54 5.25 17.04 -13.51
CA PRO A 54 4.99 15.80 -12.79
C PRO A 54 6.05 15.63 -11.69
N MET A 55 5.61 15.17 -10.53
CA MET A 55 6.49 14.97 -9.38
C MET A 55 7.70 14.10 -9.77
N GLN A 56 8.91 14.66 -9.71
CA GLN A 56 10.15 13.95 -10.05
C GLN A 56 10.81 13.42 -8.77
N LEU A 57 10.92 12.10 -8.67
CA LEU A 57 11.55 11.40 -7.55
C LEU A 57 12.87 10.79 -8.00
N GLY A 58 13.98 11.43 -7.61
CA GLY A 58 15.34 11.03 -7.99
C GLY A 58 15.87 11.73 -9.24
N SER A 59 17.20 11.81 -9.31
CA SER A 59 17.96 12.47 -10.37
C SER A 59 18.47 11.53 -11.47
N GLY A 60 18.30 10.21 -11.29
CA GLY A 60 18.75 9.19 -12.25
C GLY A 60 17.85 9.05 -13.46
N ARG A 61 18.22 8.12 -14.37
CA ARG A 61 17.41 7.73 -15.53
C ARG A 61 15.97 7.40 -15.09
N PRO A 62 14.92 7.94 -15.75
CA PRO A 62 13.54 7.67 -15.39
C PRO A 62 13.20 6.20 -15.66
N LEU A 63 12.82 5.46 -14.63
CA LEU A 63 12.47 4.04 -14.74
C LEU A 63 10.97 3.80 -14.73
N ILE A 64 10.21 4.62 -14.00
CA ILE A 64 8.75 4.55 -13.94
C ILE A 64 8.21 5.95 -14.20
N HIS A 65 7.33 6.09 -15.19
CA HIS A 65 6.73 7.35 -15.57
C HIS A 65 5.21 7.21 -15.66
N PHE A 66 4.52 7.95 -14.81
CA PHE A 66 3.08 8.11 -14.79
C PHE A 66 2.75 9.49 -15.37
N ASP A 67 1.96 9.51 -16.44
CA ASP A 67 1.42 10.73 -17.03
C ASP A 67 -0.11 10.66 -17.02
N ARG A 68 -0.72 11.46 -16.13
CA ARG A 68 -2.17 11.60 -15.92
C ARG A 68 -2.90 10.26 -15.79
N VAL A 69 -2.25 9.29 -15.14
CA VAL A 69 -2.76 7.93 -15.03
C VAL A 69 -3.97 7.90 -14.11
N SER A 70 -5.07 7.35 -14.63
CA SER A 70 -6.28 7.12 -13.86
C SER A 70 -6.68 5.65 -13.92
N LYS A 71 -7.29 5.16 -12.85
CA LYS A 71 -7.89 3.82 -12.82
C LYS A 71 -9.27 3.89 -12.22
N LYS A 72 -10.26 3.34 -12.95
CA LYS A 72 -11.63 3.14 -12.46
C LYS A 72 -11.99 1.66 -12.41
N PHE A 73 -12.87 1.33 -11.47
CA PHE A 73 -13.51 0.04 -11.34
C PHE A 73 -15.02 0.22 -11.40
N GLU A 74 -15.71 -0.69 -12.07
CA GLU A 74 -17.17 -0.73 -12.04
C GLU A 74 -17.63 -1.23 -10.67
N LEU A 75 -18.48 -0.43 -10.01
CA LEU A 75 -19.14 -0.83 -8.77
C LEU A 75 -20.29 -1.75 -9.13
N ASN A 76 -19.95 -3.02 -9.37
CA ASN A 76 -20.97 -4.04 -9.54
C ASN A 76 -21.45 -4.45 -8.15
N ARG A 77 -22.45 -3.73 -7.63
CA ARG A 77 -23.24 -4.23 -6.50
C ARG A 77 -23.77 -5.58 -6.94
N GLN A 78 -23.27 -6.64 -6.29
CA GLN A 78 -23.63 -8.03 -6.52
C GLN A 78 -25.15 -8.19 -6.46
N GLN A 79 -25.84 -7.94 -7.59
CA GLN A 79 -27.21 -8.37 -7.78
C GLN A 79 -27.12 -9.84 -8.14
N SER A 80 -27.64 -10.68 -7.26
CA SER A 80 -27.92 -12.09 -7.53
C SER A 80 -28.50 -12.20 -8.94
N ARG A 81 -27.82 -12.95 -9.82
CA ARG A 81 -28.25 -13.17 -11.21
C ARG A 81 -29.53 -14.01 -11.20
N SER A 82 -30.66 -13.41 -10.87
CA SER A 82 -31.98 -14.01 -11.03
C SER A 82 -32.39 -13.88 -12.50
N TYR A 83 -32.97 -14.92 -13.07
CA TYR A 83 -33.49 -14.91 -14.44
C TYR A 83 -34.52 -13.78 -14.65
N LEU A 84 -35.19 -13.34 -13.58
CA LEU A 84 -36.08 -12.18 -13.58
C LEU A 84 -35.35 -10.86 -13.86
N ASP A 85 -34.07 -10.76 -13.50
CA ASP A 85 -33.25 -9.56 -13.71
C ASP A 85 -32.84 -9.42 -15.20
N LEU A 86 -32.80 -10.52 -15.96
CA LEU A 86 -32.63 -10.48 -17.42
C LEU A 86 -33.89 -9.99 -18.13
N LEU A 87 -35.07 -10.47 -17.74
CA LEU A 87 -36.34 -9.98 -18.29
C LEU A 87 -36.58 -8.51 -17.91
N ALA A 88 -36.23 -8.12 -16.69
CA ALA A 88 -36.32 -6.73 -16.26
C ALA A 88 -35.38 -5.78 -17.05
N LYS A 89 -34.24 -6.26 -17.57
CA LYS A 89 -33.34 -5.46 -18.43
C LYS A 89 -33.94 -5.10 -19.79
N ILE A 90 -34.89 -5.89 -20.29
CA ILE A 90 -35.59 -5.61 -21.57
C ILE A 90 -36.57 -4.43 -21.40
N PHE A 91 -37.14 -4.27 -20.21
CA PHE A 91 -38.15 -3.25 -19.90
C PHE A 91 -37.62 -2.04 -19.11
N ARG A 92 -36.40 -2.10 -18.54
CA ARG A 92 -35.80 -0.99 -17.79
C ARG A 92 -34.77 -0.23 -18.63
N ARG A 93 -34.81 1.11 -18.54
CA ARG A 93 -33.72 1.99 -19.01
C ARG A 93 -32.38 1.52 -18.41
N PRO A 94 -31.28 1.55 -19.18
CA PRO A 94 -29.98 1.14 -18.68
C PRO A 94 -29.63 1.90 -17.40
N ARG A 95 -29.40 1.17 -16.30
CA ARG A 95 -28.90 1.78 -15.07
C ARG A 95 -27.52 2.38 -15.36
N SER A 96 -27.29 3.60 -14.89
CA SER A 96 -25.97 4.22 -14.91
C SER A 96 -24.98 3.31 -14.19
N ARG A 97 -23.91 2.91 -14.87
CA ARG A 97 -22.80 2.20 -14.22
C ARG A 97 -22.18 3.14 -13.19
N GLU A 98 -22.18 2.72 -11.92
CA GLU A 98 -21.44 3.42 -10.87
C GLU A 98 -19.97 3.03 -10.98
N TYR A 99 -19.07 4.01 -10.89
CA TYR A 99 -17.63 3.79 -10.98
C TYR A 99 -16.96 4.26 -9.69
N PHE A 100 -16.05 3.44 -9.16
CA PHE A 100 -15.10 3.84 -8.13
C PHE A 100 -13.75 4.16 -8.75
N TRP A 101 -13.15 5.25 -8.32
CA TRP A 101 -11.91 5.79 -8.88
C TRP A 101 -10.84 5.87 -7.79
N PRO A 102 -10.08 4.78 -7.57
CA PRO A 102 -8.99 4.80 -6.60
C PRO A 102 -7.81 5.67 -7.03
N LEU A 103 -7.65 5.94 -8.34
CA LEU A 103 -6.61 6.83 -8.87
C LEU A 103 -7.21 7.71 -9.97
N ARG A 104 -6.94 9.00 -9.91
CA ARG A 104 -7.36 10.00 -10.90
C ARG A 104 -6.22 10.93 -11.22
N GLU A 105 -5.88 11.00 -12.50
CA GLU A 105 -4.90 11.93 -13.10
C GLU A 105 -3.58 12.01 -12.32
N VAL A 106 -3.06 10.86 -11.92
CA VAL A 106 -1.82 10.77 -11.15
C VAL A 106 -0.62 10.88 -12.09
N SER A 107 0.26 11.86 -11.83
CA SER A 107 1.49 12.08 -12.61
C SER A 107 2.72 12.14 -11.71
N PHE A 108 3.70 11.26 -11.96
CA PHE A 108 4.99 11.26 -11.28
C PHE A 108 6.03 10.46 -12.08
N THR A 109 7.30 10.71 -11.79
CA THR A 109 8.42 9.97 -12.37
C THR A 109 9.32 9.48 -11.25
N ILE A 110 9.72 8.21 -11.30
CA ILE A 110 10.69 7.61 -10.39
C ILE A 110 11.96 7.29 -11.17
N GLY A 111 13.08 7.89 -10.76
CA GLY A 111 14.41 7.65 -11.29
C GLY A 111 15.08 6.41 -10.71
N GLN A 112 16.23 6.04 -11.28
CA GLN A 112 17.05 4.96 -10.74
C GLN A 112 17.65 5.31 -9.36
N GLY A 113 17.75 4.29 -8.49
CA GLY A 113 18.52 4.38 -7.23
C GLY A 113 17.81 5.09 -6.08
N VAL A 114 16.51 5.36 -6.21
CA VAL A 114 15.71 5.96 -5.13
C VAL A 114 14.77 4.97 -4.47
N THR A 115 14.54 5.17 -3.18
CA THR A 115 13.52 4.48 -2.41
C THR A 115 12.30 5.39 -2.28
N VAL A 116 11.13 4.90 -2.68
CA VAL A 116 9.87 5.66 -2.62
C VAL A 116 8.91 4.96 -1.67
N GLY A 117 8.43 5.70 -0.66
CA GLY A 117 7.36 5.26 0.23
C GLY A 117 6.00 5.77 -0.25
N ILE A 118 5.01 4.88 -0.35
CA ILE A 118 3.63 5.25 -0.69
C ILE A 118 2.79 5.19 0.59
N ILE A 119 2.31 6.34 1.04
CA ILE A 119 1.57 6.50 2.31
C ILE A 119 0.20 7.10 2.02
N GLY A 120 -0.80 6.72 2.81
CA GLY A 120 -2.17 7.22 2.71
C GLY A 120 -3.14 6.33 3.47
N GLU A 121 -4.38 6.79 3.64
CA GLU A 121 -5.43 6.06 4.35
C GLU A 121 -5.89 4.79 3.62
N ASN A 122 -6.64 3.93 4.31
CA ASN A 122 -7.26 2.78 3.68
C ASN A 122 -8.21 3.22 2.56
N GLY A 123 -8.12 2.57 1.40
CA GLY A 123 -8.92 2.94 0.23
C GLY A 123 -8.33 4.05 -0.64
N SER A 124 -7.21 4.68 -0.27
CA SER A 124 -6.58 5.76 -1.04
C SER A 124 -5.95 5.34 -2.39
N GLY A 125 -6.09 4.08 -2.79
CA GLY A 125 -5.58 3.58 -4.08
C GLY A 125 -4.15 3.05 -4.08
N LYS A 126 -3.45 2.96 -2.93
CA LYS A 126 -2.05 2.44 -2.85
C LYS A 126 -1.87 1.09 -3.50
N SER A 127 -2.71 0.11 -3.16
CA SER A 127 -2.67 -1.23 -3.74
C SER A 127 -3.01 -1.21 -5.24
N THR A 128 -3.86 -0.28 -5.68
CA THR A 128 -4.12 -0.08 -7.12
C THR A 128 -2.89 0.46 -7.83
N LEU A 129 -2.20 1.43 -7.24
CA LEU A 129 -0.97 2.01 -7.77
C LEU A 129 0.12 0.94 -7.89
N LEU A 130 0.35 0.16 -6.84
CA LEU A 130 1.30 -0.96 -6.87
C LEU A 130 0.95 -1.99 -7.94
N LYS A 131 -0.34 -2.31 -8.14
CA LYS A 131 -0.80 -3.20 -9.21
C LYS A 131 -0.62 -2.64 -10.62
N LEU A 132 -0.69 -1.31 -10.80
CA LEU A 132 -0.34 -0.66 -12.06
C LEU A 132 1.17 -0.75 -12.31
N VAL A 133 1.98 -0.43 -11.31
CA VAL A 133 3.45 -0.51 -11.39
C VAL A 133 3.91 -1.94 -11.69
N SER A 134 3.29 -2.95 -11.07
CA SER A 134 3.58 -4.36 -11.35
C SER A 134 2.97 -4.89 -12.66
N ARG A 135 2.28 -4.05 -13.44
CA ARG A 135 1.57 -4.40 -14.68
C ARG A 135 0.51 -5.49 -14.52
N ILE A 136 -0.01 -5.69 -13.31
CA ILE A 136 -1.17 -6.56 -13.05
C ILE A 136 -2.44 -5.88 -13.57
N LEU A 137 -2.48 -4.55 -13.52
CA LEU A 137 -3.56 -3.74 -14.05
C LEU A 137 -3.04 -2.80 -15.13
N GLU A 138 -3.85 -2.60 -16.15
CA GLU A 138 -3.68 -1.52 -17.12
C GLU A 138 -4.40 -0.24 -16.64
N PRO A 139 -3.89 0.96 -16.95
CA PRO A 139 -4.58 2.20 -16.66
C PRO A 139 -5.91 2.27 -17.42
N THR A 140 -6.87 3.01 -16.89
CA THR A 140 -8.11 3.36 -17.61
C THR A 140 -7.88 4.49 -18.60
N SER A 141 -7.02 5.44 -18.23
CA SER A 141 -6.59 6.57 -19.06
C SER A 141 -5.23 7.06 -18.58
N GLY A 142 -4.58 7.89 -19.39
CA GLY A 142 -3.20 8.32 -19.16
C GLY A 142 -2.18 7.30 -19.67
N THR A 143 -0.91 7.61 -19.49
CA THR A 143 0.22 6.83 -20.00
C THR A 143 1.08 6.34 -18.86
N LEU A 144 1.40 5.03 -18.87
CA LEU A 144 2.32 4.41 -17.93
C LEU A 144 3.49 3.79 -18.70
N ALA A 145 4.69 4.34 -18.51
CA ALA A 145 5.93 3.77 -19.05
C ALA A 145 6.79 3.22 -17.92
N ILE A 146 7.31 1.99 -18.11
CA ILE A 146 8.19 1.34 -17.14
C ILE A 146 9.35 0.71 -17.90
N GLU A 147 10.57 1.07 -17.54
CA GLU A 147 11.80 0.50 -18.08
C GLU A 147 12.34 -0.59 -17.15
N GLY A 148 12.56 -1.79 -17.71
CA GLY A 148 13.07 -2.95 -16.98
C GLY A 148 11.97 -3.85 -16.40
N ARG A 149 12.37 -4.68 -15.42
CA ARG A 149 11.48 -5.65 -14.76
C ARG A 149 11.09 -5.14 -13.38
N VAL A 150 9.80 -5.22 -13.06
CA VAL A 150 9.30 -4.94 -11.71
C VAL A 150 9.10 -6.27 -11.00
N SER A 151 9.84 -6.48 -9.92
CA SER A 151 9.58 -7.57 -8.98
C SER A 151 8.75 -7.01 -7.84
N ALA A 152 7.55 -7.56 -7.65
CA ALA A 152 6.63 -7.09 -6.63
C ALA A 152 6.55 -8.16 -5.53
N LEU A 153 7.26 -7.94 -4.42
CA LEU A 153 7.09 -8.71 -3.18
C LEU A 153 5.81 -8.21 -2.48
N LEU A 154 4.67 -8.41 -3.14
CA LEU A 154 3.38 -7.91 -2.65
C LEU A 154 2.80 -8.81 -1.58
N GLU A 155 3.25 -10.07 -1.49
CA GLU A 155 2.67 -11.08 -0.62
C GLU A 155 3.79 -11.85 0.09
N LEU A 156 4.05 -11.52 1.35
CA LEU A 156 4.83 -12.37 2.25
C LEU A 156 4.05 -13.67 2.44
N GLY A 157 4.52 -14.77 1.83
CA GLY A 157 3.99 -16.12 1.99
C GLY A 157 3.08 -16.63 0.89
N ALA A 158 2.52 -15.77 0.02
CA ALA A 158 1.72 -16.25 -1.11
C ALA A 158 2.63 -16.49 -2.31
N GLY A 159 2.79 -17.76 -2.64
CA GLY A 159 3.56 -18.22 -3.80
C GLY A 159 4.53 -19.35 -3.47
N PHE A 160 4.79 -19.61 -2.18
CA PHE A 160 5.42 -20.87 -1.80
C PHE A 160 4.45 -22.03 -2.02
N HIS A 161 4.91 -23.05 -2.71
CA HIS A 161 4.20 -24.31 -2.82
C HIS A 161 4.54 -25.17 -1.58
N PRO A 162 3.56 -25.50 -0.71
CA PRO A 162 3.82 -26.11 0.60
C PRO A 162 4.42 -27.52 0.51
N GLU A 163 4.09 -28.25 -0.56
CA GLU A 163 4.62 -29.60 -0.81
C GLU A 163 6.02 -29.59 -1.43
N LEU A 164 6.50 -28.44 -1.91
CA LEU A 164 7.85 -28.34 -2.48
C LEU A 164 8.86 -27.99 -1.40
N THR A 165 10.09 -28.44 -1.60
CA THR A 165 11.24 -28.04 -0.77
C THR A 165 11.55 -26.55 -0.90
N GLY A 166 12.29 -25.98 0.06
CA GLY A 166 12.80 -24.61 -0.05
C GLY A 166 13.59 -24.39 -1.35
N ARG A 167 14.42 -25.36 -1.74
CA ARG A 167 15.19 -25.32 -2.99
C ARG A 167 14.29 -25.23 -4.21
N GLU A 168 13.29 -26.10 -4.32
CA GLU A 168 12.34 -26.11 -5.44
C GLU A 168 11.52 -24.82 -5.49
N ASN A 169 11.13 -24.29 -4.34
CA ASN A 169 10.45 -23.00 -4.25
C ASN A 169 11.32 -21.83 -4.75
N ILE A 170 12.64 -21.84 -4.47
CA ILE A 170 13.56 -20.84 -5.02
C ILE A 170 13.52 -20.87 -6.55
N TYR A 171 13.60 -22.06 -7.16
CA TYR A 171 13.53 -22.18 -8.62
C TYR A 171 12.16 -21.79 -9.19
N LEU A 172 11.07 -22.16 -8.51
CA LEU A 172 9.72 -21.79 -8.90
C LEU A 172 9.57 -20.27 -8.94
N HIS A 173 9.91 -19.58 -7.85
CA HIS A 173 9.83 -18.12 -7.76
C HIS A 173 10.77 -17.43 -8.74
N ALA A 174 12.00 -17.91 -8.89
CA ALA A 174 12.93 -17.35 -9.87
C ALA A 174 12.41 -17.47 -11.30
N SER A 175 11.74 -18.59 -11.64
CA SER A 175 11.12 -18.78 -12.95
C SER A 175 9.96 -17.82 -13.18
N LEU A 176 9.13 -17.57 -12.15
CA LEU A 176 8.07 -16.56 -12.20
C LEU A 176 8.61 -15.14 -12.42
N LEU A 177 9.81 -14.85 -11.91
CA LEU A 177 10.52 -13.59 -12.14
C LEU A 177 11.26 -13.53 -13.50
N GLY A 178 11.18 -14.60 -14.30
CA GLY A 178 11.84 -14.71 -15.61
C GLY A 178 13.35 -14.88 -15.52
N LEU A 179 13.86 -15.52 -14.46
CA LEU A 179 15.26 -15.92 -14.34
C LEU A 179 15.46 -17.32 -14.93
N GLN A 180 16.58 -17.50 -15.62
CA GLN A 180 16.99 -18.81 -16.11
C GLN A 180 17.60 -19.63 -14.98
N ARG A 181 17.47 -20.97 -15.04
CA ARG A 181 18.09 -21.89 -14.06
C ARG A 181 19.58 -21.62 -13.83
N SER A 182 20.33 -21.31 -14.88
CA SER A 182 21.76 -20.97 -14.78
C SER A 182 22.02 -19.75 -13.89
N GLN A 183 21.16 -18.73 -13.95
CA GLN A 183 21.26 -17.53 -13.12
C GLN A 183 20.92 -17.85 -11.67
N VAL A 184 19.94 -18.72 -11.42
CA VAL A 184 19.58 -19.18 -10.07
C VAL A 184 20.74 -19.95 -9.45
N ASN A 185 21.36 -20.86 -10.19
CA ASN A 185 22.49 -21.65 -9.70
C ASN A 185 23.66 -20.77 -9.23
N GLN A 186 23.90 -19.63 -9.88
CA GLN A 186 24.97 -18.70 -9.50
C GLN A 186 24.74 -18.00 -8.16
N VAL A 187 23.49 -17.89 -7.71
CA VAL A 187 23.11 -17.17 -6.49
C VAL A 187 22.48 -18.08 -5.43
N LEU A 188 22.30 -19.38 -5.71
CA LEU A 188 21.59 -20.30 -4.83
C LEU A 188 22.25 -20.40 -3.45
N ASP A 189 23.57 -20.47 -3.41
CA ASP A 189 24.33 -20.53 -2.14
C ASP A 189 24.19 -19.23 -1.34
N LEU A 190 24.16 -18.08 -2.03
CA LEU A 190 23.92 -16.77 -1.41
C LEU A 190 22.51 -16.70 -0.81
N ILE A 191 21.49 -17.15 -1.53
CA ILE A 191 20.10 -17.20 -1.05
C ILE A 191 20.01 -18.13 0.17
N THR A 192 20.61 -19.32 0.09
CA THR A 192 20.61 -20.31 1.17
C THR A 192 21.27 -19.77 2.43
N LYS A 193 22.41 -19.08 2.27
CA LYS A 193 23.13 -18.45 3.37
C LYS A 193 22.37 -17.26 3.95
N PHE A 194 21.71 -16.46 3.12
CA PHE A 194 20.90 -15.32 3.57
C PHE A 194 19.67 -15.76 4.37
N ALA A 195 19.03 -16.85 3.95
CA ALA A 195 17.84 -17.39 4.61
C ALA A 195 18.14 -18.20 5.89
N ASP A 196 19.42 -18.50 6.17
CA ASP A 196 19.88 -19.29 7.33
C ASP A 196 19.14 -20.63 7.53
N LEU A 197 18.70 -21.26 6.42
CA LEU A 197 17.91 -22.50 6.45
C LEU A 197 18.77 -23.75 6.69
N GLY A 198 20.09 -23.65 6.46
CA GLY A 198 21.01 -24.78 6.58
C GLY A 198 20.50 -26.05 5.86
N PRO A 199 20.37 -27.20 6.54
CA PRO A 199 19.91 -28.44 5.94
C PRO A 199 18.41 -28.47 5.63
N PHE A 200 17.60 -27.55 6.18
CA PHE A 200 16.16 -27.54 5.97
C PHE A 200 15.74 -27.09 4.57
N ILE A 201 16.67 -26.57 3.77
CA ILE A 201 16.38 -26.14 2.39
C ILE A 201 15.82 -27.27 1.51
N ASP A 202 16.16 -28.53 1.82
CA ASP A 202 15.68 -29.72 1.12
C ASP A 202 14.48 -30.38 1.84
N THR A 203 13.87 -29.68 2.80
CA THR A 203 12.62 -30.07 3.48
C THR A 203 11.43 -29.31 2.89
N PRO A 204 10.25 -29.96 2.72
CA PRO A 204 9.04 -29.27 2.27
C PRO A 204 8.67 -28.07 3.15
N VAL A 205 8.28 -26.96 2.51
CA VAL A 205 8.02 -25.67 3.19
C VAL A 205 6.88 -25.76 4.21
N LYS A 206 5.93 -26.68 4.05
CA LYS A 206 4.89 -26.93 5.07
C LYS A 206 5.43 -27.33 6.45
N HIS A 207 6.69 -27.76 6.54
CA HIS A 207 7.36 -28.10 7.80
C HIS A 207 8.18 -26.94 8.37
N TYR A 208 8.23 -25.80 7.70
CA TYR A 208 8.96 -24.63 8.19
C TYR A 208 8.14 -23.97 9.29
N SER A 209 8.84 -23.36 10.25
CA SER A 209 8.21 -22.38 11.13
C SER A 209 7.75 -21.16 10.33
N SER A 210 6.89 -20.32 10.91
CA SER A 210 6.38 -19.11 10.24
C SER A 210 7.42 -18.00 10.02
N GLY A 211 8.63 -18.13 10.57
CA GLY A 211 9.71 -17.15 10.53
C GLY A 211 10.67 -17.35 9.35
#